data_AF-A0A1Q7IUE3-F1
#
_entry.id   AF-A0A1Q7IUE3-F1
#
_cell.length_a   1.000
_cell.length_b   1.000
_cell.length_c   1.000
_cell.angle_alpha   90.00
_cell.angle_beta   90.00
_cell.angle_gamma   90.00
#
_symmetry.space_group_name_H-M   'P 1'
#
loop_
_entity.id
_entity.type
_entity.pdbx_description
1 polymer ?
#
loop_
_entity_poly.entity_id
_entity_poly.type
_entity_poly.pdbx_seq_one_letter_code
_entity_poly.pdbx_strand_id
1 'polypeptide(L)'
;MLYHGVLAPHAGWHSCAVAYRAPPVEAPAVASASANANGEPAAAPTSRHWAWADLMRRAFDIDVLACPRCGGRMRLIGIVEDPDAIRAILAALAVSRERADRAPPLPRRWTPATLL
;
A
#
# COMPACT_ATOMS: atom_id res chain seq x y z
N MET A 1 7.26 -7.98 -24.66
CA MET A 1 8.57 -8.28 -24.06
C MET A 1 8.38 -9.41 -23.07
N LEU A 2 8.99 -10.57 -23.30
CA LEU A 2 8.94 -11.70 -22.36
C LEU A 2 10.16 -11.62 -21.46
N TYR A 3 9.90 -11.57 -20.16
CA TYR A 3 10.92 -11.49 -19.14
C TYR A 3 11.18 -12.91 -18.60
N HIS A 4 12.37 -13.45 -18.88
CA HIS A 4 12.77 -14.83 -18.53
C HIS A 4 13.30 -14.99 -17.09
N GLY A 5 12.88 -14.13 -16.17
CA GLY A 5 13.33 -14.22 -14.77
C GLY A 5 14.80 -13.85 -14.54
N VAL A 6 15.48 -13.22 -15.51
CA VAL A 6 16.90 -12.81 -15.39
C VAL A 6 17.16 -11.83 -14.23
N LEU A 7 16.15 -11.06 -13.80
CA LEU A 7 16.22 -10.20 -12.61
C LEU A 7 15.32 -10.74 -11.47
N ALA A 8 14.89 -12.00 -11.53
CA ALA A 8 14.04 -12.57 -10.48
C ALA A 8 14.83 -12.64 -9.17
N PRO A 9 14.18 -12.65 -8.00
CA PRO A 9 14.88 -12.61 -6.70
C PRO A 9 15.94 -13.70 -6.52
N HIS A 10 15.79 -14.84 -7.19
CA HIS A 10 16.73 -15.97 -7.16
C HIS A 10 17.67 -16.07 -8.37
N ALA A 11 17.63 -15.12 -9.32
CA ALA A 11 18.57 -15.12 -10.43
C ALA A 11 19.96 -14.71 -9.94
N GLY A 12 21.01 -15.43 -10.35
CA GLY A 12 22.38 -15.17 -9.92
C GLY A 12 22.90 -13.76 -10.24
N TRP A 13 22.24 -13.04 -11.15
CA TRP A 13 22.59 -11.69 -11.58
C TRP A 13 21.84 -10.59 -10.82
N HIS A 14 20.83 -10.94 -10.00
CA HIS A 14 20.03 -9.99 -9.25
C HIS A 14 20.86 -9.16 -8.26
N SER A 15 21.85 -9.79 -7.59
CA SER A 15 22.76 -9.10 -6.67
C SER A 15 23.55 -7.99 -7.38
N CYS A 16 24.08 -8.27 -8.57
CA CYS A 16 24.80 -7.29 -9.38
C CYS A 16 23.87 -6.17 -9.87
N ALA A 17 22.64 -6.50 -10.28
CA ALA A 17 21.66 -5.52 -10.74
C ALA A 17 21.21 -4.56 -9.62
N VAL A 18 21.05 -5.05 -8.39
CA VAL A 18 20.73 -4.21 -7.22
C VAL A 18 21.93 -3.35 -6.81
N ALA A 19 23.14 -3.91 -6.85
CA ALA A 19 24.37 -3.20 -6.49
C ALA A 19 24.75 -2.10 -7.49
N TYR A 20 24.42 -2.26 -8.77
CA TYR A 20 24.73 -1.28 -9.82
C TYR A 20 24.19 0.13 -9.53
N ARG A 21 23.12 0.24 -8.72
CA ARG A 21 22.54 1.54 -8.31
C ARG A 21 22.74 1.85 -6.83
N ALA A 22 23.46 1.01 -6.08
CA ALA A 22 23.79 1.31 -4.70
C ALA A 22 24.88 2.40 -4.68
N PRO A 23 24.73 3.46 -3.85
CA PRO A 23 25.84 4.38 -3.61
C PRO A 23 27.01 3.58 -3.01
N PRO A 24 28.29 3.91 -3.32
CA PRO A 24 29.43 3.19 -2.78
C PRO A 24 29.36 3.23 -1.25
N VAL A 25 29.20 2.06 -0.62
CA VAL A 25 29.40 1.91 0.82
C VAL A 25 30.89 1.64 1.00
N GLU A 26 31.63 2.61 1.52
CA GLU A 26 33.00 2.37 1.99
C GLU A 26 32.98 1.24 3.03
N ALA A 27 33.77 0.19 2.77
CA ALA A 27 33.90 -0.94 3.66
C ALA A 27 34.53 -0.50 5.00
N PRO A 28 34.06 -1.02 6.16
CA PRO A 28 34.72 -0.73 7.42
C PRO A 28 36.05 -1.50 7.45
N ALA A 29 37.15 -0.75 7.51
CA ALA A 29 38.46 -1.31 7.80
C ALA A 29 38.43 -1.94 9.20
N VAL A 30 38.77 -3.23 9.28
CA VAL A 30 39.12 -3.90 10.52
C VAL A 30 40.36 -3.23 11.13
N ALA A 31 40.19 -2.49 12.22
CA ALA A 31 41.30 -1.99 13.03
C ALA A 31 40.93 -2.07 14.53
N SER A 32 41.86 -2.67 15.26
CA SER A 32 41.81 -3.09 16.65
C SER A 32 41.48 -2.00 17.67
N ALA A 33 41.02 -2.45 18.84
CA ALA A 33 40.71 -1.66 20.02
C ALA A 33 41.84 -0.68 20.43
N SER A 34 41.46 0.58 20.65
CA SER A 34 42.00 1.40 21.74
C SER A 34 40.95 2.42 22.16
N ALA A 35 40.73 2.52 23.46
CA ALA A 35 39.76 3.42 24.07
C ALA A 35 40.13 4.88 23.80
N ASN A 36 39.15 5.72 23.46
CA ASN A 36 39.03 7.10 23.93
C ASN A 36 37.61 7.62 23.62
N ALA A 37 37.03 8.29 24.60
CA ALA A 37 35.64 8.71 24.67
C ALA A 37 35.31 9.91 23.76
N ASN A 38 34.01 10.06 23.49
CA ASN A 38 33.28 11.08 22.73
C ASN A 38 33.13 10.83 21.22
N GLY A 39 32.02 10.17 20.87
CA GLY A 39 31.43 10.15 19.54
C GLY A 39 29.94 9.91 19.66
N GLU A 40 29.16 10.91 19.27
CA GLU A 40 27.74 10.86 18.90
C GLU A 40 27.33 9.46 18.39
N PRO A 41 26.22 8.84 18.84
CA PRO A 41 25.84 7.53 18.33
C PRO A 41 25.57 7.65 16.83
N ALA A 42 26.45 7.06 16.02
CA ALA A 42 26.24 6.85 14.61
C ALA A 42 24.89 6.14 14.44
N ALA A 43 23.90 6.90 13.96
CA ALA A 43 22.55 6.40 13.76
C ALA A 43 22.63 5.19 12.82
N ALA A 44 22.35 4.01 13.37
CA ALA A 44 22.15 2.81 12.57
C ALA A 44 21.16 3.13 11.44
N PRO A 45 21.34 2.56 10.22
CA PRO A 45 20.40 2.78 9.14
C PRO A 45 19.02 2.35 9.62
N THR A 46 18.16 3.33 9.88
CA THR A 46 16.80 3.07 10.33
C THR A 46 16.15 2.24 9.24
N SER A 47 15.77 1.00 9.56
CA SER A 47 14.95 0.20 8.66
C SER A 47 13.73 1.07 8.37
N ARG A 48 13.60 1.53 7.12
CA ARG A 48 12.47 2.36 6.72
C ARG A 48 11.25 1.43 6.76
N HIS A 49 10.56 1.41 7.89
CA HIS A 49 9.27 0.73 8.00
C HIS A 49 8.30 1.54 7.17
N TRP A 50 8.06 1.10 5.94
CA TRP A 50 7.07 1.72 5.07
C TRP A 50 5.69 1.23 5.47
N ALA A 51 4.75 2.15 5.65
CA ALA A 51 3.35 1.76 5.70
C ALA A 51 2.98 1.10 4.35
N TRP A 52 2.19 0.03 4.40
CA TRP A 52 1.76 -0.68 3.20
C TRP A 52 1.15 0.25 2.13
N ALA A 53 0.34 1.23 2.56
CA ALA A 53 -0.25 2.22 1.66
C ALA A 53 0.80 3.08 0.92
N ASP A 54 1.91 3.45 1.58
CA ASP A 54 2.98 4.22 0.94
C ASP A 54 3.75 3.37 -0.07
N LEU A 55 3.89 2.06 0.18
CA LEU A 55 4.44 1.13 -0.81
C LEU A 55 3.53 1.02 -2.03
N MET A 56 2.23 0.91 -1.84
CA MET A 56 1.27 0.86 -2.95
C MET A 56 1.36 2.12 -3.81
N ARG A 57 1.45 3.30 -3.18
CA ARG A 57 1.63 4.56 -3.91
C ARG A 57 2.97 4.63 -4.62
N ARG A 58 4.06 4.18 -4.00
CA ARG A 58 5.39 4.24 -4.63
C ARG A 58 5.54 3.25 -5.79
N ALA A 59 5.00 2.04 -5.66
CA ALA A 59 5.19 0.98 -6.63
C ALA A 59 4.18 1.05 -7.79
N PHE A 60 2.95 1.49 -7.52
CA PHE A 60 1.85 1.44 -8.47
C PHE A 60 1.18 2.79 -8.73
N ASP A 61 1.60 3.87 -8.06
CA ASP A 61 0.94 5.18 -8.10
C ASP A 61 -0.54 5.15 -7.65
N ILE A 62 -0.87 4.22 -6.75
CA ILE A 62 -2.21 4.04 -6.20
C ILE A 62 -2.23 4.42 -4.72
N ASP A 63 -3.11 5.35 -4.33
CA ASP A 63 -3.41 5.65 -2.93
C ASP A 63 -4.62 4.84 -2.44
N VAL A 64 -4.36 3.64 -1.92
CA VAL A 64 -5.36 2.68 -1.43
C VAL A 64 -6.20 3.18 -0.25
N LEU A 65 -5.82 4.28 0.39
CA LEU A 65 -6.57 4.90 1.48
C LEU A 65 -7.28 6.19 1.05
N ALA A 66 -7.28 6.53 -0.24
CA ALA A 66 -8.10 7.60 -0.78
C ALA A 66 -9.46 7.05 -1.24
N CYS A 67 -10.56 7.68 -0.81
CA CYS A 67 -11.88 7.32 -1.30
C CYS A 67 -12.02 7.76 -2.77
N PRO A 68 -12.31 6.84 -3.71
CA PRO A 68 -12.44 7.19 -5.13
C PRO A 68 -13.69 8.02 -5.44
N ARG A 69 -14.66 8.10 -4.52
CA ARG A 69 -15.91 8.84 -4.71
C ARG A 69 -15.84 10.29 -4.24
N CYS A 70 -15.15 10.55 -3.14
CA CYS A 70 -15.13 11.88 -2.51
C CYS A 70 -13.72 12.41 -2.19
N GLY A 71 -12.65 11.64 -2.44
CA GLY A 71 -11.28 12.03 -2.13
C GLY A 71 -10.90 12.02 -0.64
N GLY A 72 -11.83 11.70 0.26
CA GLY A 72 -11.55 11.61 1.70
C GLY A 72 -10.58 10.49 2.07
N ARG A 73 -9.98 10.57 3.28
CA ARG A 73 -9.09 9.52 3.81
C ARG A 73 -9.88 8.40 4.46
N MET A 74 -9.62 7.19 4.00
CA MET A 74 -10.10 5.94 4.58
C MET A 74 -9.09 5.41 5.60
N ARG A 75 -9.55 4.58 6.54
CA ARG A 75 -8.73 3.90 7.53
C ARG A 75 -8.83 2.39 7.36
N LEU A 76 -7.70 1.70 7.36
CA LEU A 76 -7.67 0.24 7.39
C LEU A 76 -8.20 -0.25 8.74
N ILE A 77 -9.25 -1.07 8.72
CA ILE A 77 -9.88 -1.62 9.93
C ILE A 77 -9.46 -3.07 10.22
N GLY A 78 -8.96 -3.79 9.22
CA GLY A 78 -8.55 -5.19 9.35
C GLY A 78 -8.24 -5.81 8.00
N ILE A 79 -7.55 -6.96 8.04
CA ILE A 79 -7.27 -7.80 6.88
C ILE A 79 -8.10 -9.08 7.07
N VAL A 80 -8.84 -9.48 6.04
CA VAL A 80 -9.62 -10.72 6.05
C VAL A 80 -8.87 -11.75 5.23
N GLU A 81 -8.48 -12.85 5.87
CA GLU A 81 -7.72 -13.95 5.23
C GLU A 81 -8.57 -15.21 5.05
N ASP A 82 -9.69 -15.32 5.76
CA ASP A 82 -10.58 -16.48 5.70
C ASP A 82 -11.36 -16.52 4.36
N PRO A 83 -11.22 -17.58 3.56
CA PRO A 83 -11.80 -17.64 2.22
C PRO A 83 -13.32 -17.65 2.22
N ASP A 84 -13.96 -18.24 3.22
CA ASP A 84 -15.41 -18.31 3.29
C ASP A 84 -16.02 -16.96 3.73
N ALA A 85 -15.37 -16.26 4.65
CA ALA A 85 -15.71 -14.87 5.00
C ALA A 85 -15.56 -13.94 3.80
N ILE A 86 -14.48 -14.06 3.02
CA ILE A 86 -14.29 -13.28 1.79
C ILE A 86 -15.45 -13.53 0.82
N ARG A 87 -15.81 -14.79 0.57
CA ARG A 87 -16.92 -15.17 -0.32
C ARG A 87 -18.25 -14.59 0.17
N ALA A 88 -18.53 -14.70 1.48
CA ALA A 88 -19.77 -14.19 2.06
C ALA A 88 -19.88 -12.66 1.95
N ILE A 89 -18.79 -11.93 2.23
CA ILE A 89 -18.74 -10.47 2.09
C ILE A 89 -18.97 -10.06 0.63
N LEU A 90 -18.27 -10.68 -0.31
CA LEU A 90 -18.40 -10.35 -1.73
C LEU A 90 -19.80 -10.65 -2.26
N ALA A 91 -20.42 -11.76 -1.86
CA ALA A 91 -21.79 -12.09 -2.22
C ALA A 91 -22.79 -11.04 -1.70
N ALA A 92 -22.65 -10.60 -0.45
CA ALA A 92 -23.51 -9.58 0.14
C ALA A 92 -23.38 -8.22 -0.57
N LEU A 93 -22.16 -7.84 -0.97
CA LEU A 93 -21.91 -6.61 -1.72
C LEU A 93 -22.51 -6.65 -3.13
N ALA A 94 -22.42 -7.79 -3.82
CA ALA A 94 -23.00 -7.96 -5.15
C ALA A 94 -24.53 -7.79 -5.12
N VAL A 95 -25.22 -8.41 -4.16
CA VAL A 95 -26.67 -8.27 -3.97
C VAL A 95 -27.05 -6.82 -3.67
N SER A 96 -26.27 -6.13 -2.83
CA SER A 96 -26.51 -4.73 -2.49
C SER A 96 -26.38 -3.80 -3.71
N ARG A 97 -25.36 -4.02 -4.55
CA ARG A 97 -25.17 -3.26 -5.80
C ARG A 97 -26.32 -3.48 -6.77
N GLU A 98 -26.72 -4.73 -6.96
CA GLU A 98 -27.80 -5.07 -7.87
C GLU A 98 -29.13 -4.44 -7.43
N ARG A 99 -29.39 -4.39 -6.12
CA ARG A 99 -30.55 -3.67 -5.57
C ARG A 99 -30.47 -2.15 -5.78
N ALA A 100 -29.29 -1.56 -5.65
CA ALA A 100 -29.08 -0.14 -5.90
C ALA A 100 -29.33 0.21 -7.38
N ASP A 101 -28.87 -0.63 -8.30
CA ASP A 101 -29.09 -0.45 -9.75
C ASP A 101 -30.57 -0.63 -10.14
N ARG A 102 -31.31 -1.46 -9.40
CA ARG A 102 -32.76 -1.66 -9.58
C ARG A 102 -33.62 -0.67 -8.77
N ALA A 103 -33.03 0.29 -8.07
CA ALA A 103 -33.80 1.20 -7.23
C ALA A 103 -34.82 1.95 -8.12
N PRO A 104 -36.13 1.88 -7.79
CA PRO A 104 -37.14 2.59 -8.57
C PRO A 104 -36.81 4.08 -8.59
N PRO A 105 -37.13 4.80 -9.69
CA PRO A 105 -36.88 6.23 -9.78
C PRO A 105 -37.45 6.91 -8.53
N LEU A 106 -36.65 7.78 -7.91
CA LEU A 106 -37.05 8.49 -6.70
C LEU A 106 -38.44 9.10 -6.92
N PRO A 107 -39.41 8.88 -6.00
CA PRO A 107 -40.70 9.52 -6.13
C PRO A 107 -40.48 11.03 -6.18
N ARG A 108 -41.15 11.70 -7.13
CA ARG A 108 -41.09 13.17 -7.27
C ARG A 108 -41.30 13.79 -5.89
N ARG A 109 -40.37 14.67 -5.50
CA ARG A 109 -40.40 15.44 -4.25
C ARG A 109 -41.82 16.01 -4.07
N TRP A 110 -42.52 15.56 -3.04
CA TRP A 110 -43.77 16.17 -2.62
C TRP A 110 -43.47 17.62 -2.23
N THR A 111 -43.96 18.56 -3.04
CA THR A 111 -44.04 19.96 -2.66
C THR A 111 -45.39 20.16 -1.98
N PRO A 112 -45.46 20.47 -0.67
CA PRO A 112 -46.71 20.97 -0.12
C PRO A 112 -47.03 22.27 -0.84
N ALA A 113 -48.21 22.33 -1.47
CA ALA A 113 -48.76 23.60 -1.91
C ALA A 113 -49.07 24.42 -0.65
N THR A 114 -48.25 25.43 -0.39
CA THR A 114 -48.60 26.46 0.59
C THR A 114 -49.76 27.26 0.00
N LEU A 115 -50.97 26.99 0.49
CA LEU A 115 -52.14 27.85 0.25
C LEU A 115 -51.93 29.15 1.03
N LEU A 116 -51.87 30.25 0.29
CA LEU A 116 -52.11 31.62 0.75
C LEU A 116 -53.61 31.89 0.84
#